data_AF-A0A239MSG5-F1
#
_entry.id   AF-A0A239MSG5-F1
#
_cell.length_a   1.000
_cell.length_b   1.000
_cell.length_c   1.000
_cell.angle_alpha   90.00
_cell.angle_beta   90.00
_cell.angle_gamma   90.00
#
_symmetry.space_group_name_H-M   'P 1'
#
loop_
_entity.id
_entity.type
_entity.pdbx_description
1 polymer ?
#
loop_
_entity_poly.entity_id
_entity_poly.type
_entity_poly.pdbx_seq_one_letter_code
_entity_poly.pdbx_strand_id
1 'polypeptide(L)'
;MADISYLEAWQMWLQGKPTIGNDMLGVPMLWWGRAGKILTFVAGAVVLIDLVGPEKLSRYGDRLVRLMTAQPVLRPVGAGFAAGTIASLLIIGVTEPMGNSQARAWLAVAGGGTAAFLVFIIGFALQHPNFASVARWVSVGLLLIGFHFDLLAS
;
A
#
# COMPACT_ATOMS: atom_id res chain seq x y z
N MET A 1 27.03 -0.07 8.18
CA MET A 1 26.18 -0.78 7.20
C MET A 1 26.77 -0.46 5.84
N ALA A 2 26.96 -1.45 4.98
CA ALA A 2 27.44 -1.20 3.62
C ALA A 2 26.22 -0.91 2.75
N ASP A 3 26.27 0.16 1.95
CA ASP A 3 25.28 0.41 0.90
C ASP A 3 25.63 -0.49 -0.28
N ILE A 4 24.78 -1.50 -0.52
CA ILE A 4 24.98 -2.49 -1.57
C ILE A 4 24.18 -2.10 -2.81
N SER A 5 24.77 -2.35 -3.97
CA SER A 5 24.06 -2.13 -5.24
C SER A 5 22.96 -3.18 -5.45
N TYR A 6 21.98 -2.87 -6.30
CA TYR A 6 20.91 -3.81 -6.64
C TYR A 6 21.43 -5.16 -7.18
N LEU A 7 22.47 -5.13 -8.02
CA LEU A 7 23.08 -6.35 -8.57
C LEU A 7 23.81 -7.16 -7.49
N GLU A 8 24.42 -6.48 -6.53
CA GLU A 8 25.10 -7.10 -5.41
C GLU A 8 24.10 -7.76 -4.44
N ALA A 9 22.97 -7.13 -4.17
CA ALA A 9 21.87 -7.74 -3.41
C ALA A 9 21.39 -9.04 -4.08
N TRP A 10 21.24 -9.04 -5.41
CA TRP A 10 20.93 -10.23 -6.19
C TRP A 10 22.00 -11.32 -6.07
N GLN A 11 23.28 -10.94 -6.16
CA GLN A 11 24.39 -11.86 -6.03
C GLN A 11 24.47 -12.47 -4.62
N MET A 12 24.20 -11.69 -3.57
CA MET A 12 24.14 -12.17 -2.19
C MET A 12 23.00 -13.18 -2.00
N TRP A 13 21.81 -12.87 -2.55
CA TRP A 13 20.67 -13.77 -2.52
C TRP A 13 20.97 -15.10 -3.25
N LEU A 14 21.53 -15.04 -4.46
CA LEU A 14 21.93 -16.23 -5.22
C LEU A 14 22.99 -17.08 -4.50
N GLN A 15 23.81 -16.45 -3.65
CA GLN A 15 24.81 -17.12 -2.81
C GLN A 15 24.23 -17.65 -1.48
N GLY A 16 22.94 -17.43 -1.20
CA GLY A 16 22.30 -17.81 0.07
C GLY A 16 22.81 -17.02 1.27
N LYS A 17 23.41 -15.84 1.05
CA LYS A 17 23.87 -14.96 2.13
C LYS A 17 22.74 -14.02 2.55
N PRO A 18 22.52 -13.81 3.86
CA PRO A 18 21.51 -12.87 4.31
C PRO A 18 21.87 -11.45 3.85
N THR A 19 20.91 -10.75 3.25
CA THR A 19 21.03 -9.34 2.89
C THR A 19 20.69 -8.42 4.07
N ILE A 20 20.19 -8.99 5.17
CA ILE A 20 19.85 -8.31 6.42
C ILE A 20 21.11 -7.66 7.03
N GLY A 21 21.04 -6.35 7.30
CA GLY A 21 22.14 -5.57 7.87
C GLY A 21 22.90 -4.70 6.85
N ASN A 22 22.54 -4.81 5.57
CA ASN A 22 22.98 -3.89 4.53
C ASN A 22 21.86 -2.91 4.16
N ASP A 23 22.28 -1.78 3.61
CA ASP A 23 21.38 -0.77 3.05
C ASP A 23 21.41 -0.89 1.52
N MET A 24 20.32 -0.57 0.85
CA MET A 24 20.26 -0.49 -0.61
C MET A 24 19.66 0.86 -0.99
N LEU A 25 20.43 1.67 -1.72
CA LEU A 25 20.09 3.06 -2.05
C LEU A 25 19.92 3.91 -0.79
N GLY A 26 20.71 3.65 0.25
CA GLY A 26 20.62 4.32 1.55
C GLY A 26 19.37 3.96 2.38
N VAL A 27 18.58 2.96 1.96
CA VAL A 27 17.41 2.48 2.69
C VAL A 27 17.69 1.06 3.22
N PRO A 28 17.44 0.77 4.51
CA PRO A 28 17.68 -0.55 5.07
C PRO A 28 16.95 -1.66 4.31
N MET A 29 17.62 -2.78 4.00
CA MET A 29 17.03 -3.89 3.25
C MET A 29 15.73 -4.43 3.88
N LEU A 30 15.58 -4.31 5.22
CA LEU A 30 14.35 -4.63 5.94
C LEU A 30 13.12 -3.83 5.45
N TRP A 31 13.31 -2.55 5.09
CA TRP A 31 12.22 -1.71 4.58
C TRP A 31 11.80 -2.13 3.17
N TRP A 32 12.76 -2.51 2.32
CA TRP A 32 12.48 -3.07 0.99
C TRP A 32 11.63 -4.34 1.09
N GLY A 33 11.95 -5.26 2.01
CA GLY A 33 11.13 -6.44 2.26
C GLY A 33 9.70 -6.12 2.73
N ARG A 34 9.54 -5.13 3.62
CA ARG A 34 8.20 -4.67 4.06
C ARG A 34 7.40 -4.06 2.91
N ALA A 35 8.03 -3.23 2.08
CA ALA A 35 7.40 -2.70 0.88
C ALA A 35 6.97 -3.82 -0.07
N GLY A 36 7.82 -4.84 -0.26
CA GLY A 36 7.50 -6.04 -1.03
C GLY A 36 6.22 -6.75 -0.55
N LYS A 37 6.11 -6.98 0.76
CA LYS A 37 4.91 -7.58 1.37
C LYS A 37 3.66 -6.74 1.20
N ILE A 38 3.76 -5.41 1.38
CA ILE A 38 2.63 -4.50 1.19
C ILE A 38 2.17 -4.52 -0.27
N LEU A 39 3.09 -4.45 -1.23
CA LEU A 39 2.77 -4.50 -2.65
C LEU A 39 2.10 -5.83 -3.03
N THR A 40 2.62 -6.95 -2.54
CA THR A 40 2.06 -8.29 -2.77
C THR A 40 0.65 -8.40 -2.18
N PHE A 41 0.43 -7.87 -0.97
CA PHE A 41 -0.87 -7.84 -0.33
C PHE A 41 -1.89 -7.00 -1.12
N VAL A 42 -1.51 -5.79 -1.53
CA VAL A 42 -2.37 -4.90 -2.33
C VAL A 42 -2.70 -5.55 -3.67
N ALA A 43 -1.71 -6.15 -4.33
CA ALA A 43 -1.93 -6.88 -5.58
C ALA A 43 -2.93 -8.02 -5.41
N GLY A 44 -2.77 -8.84 -4.36
CA GLY A 44 -3.71 -9.91 -4.03
C GLY A 44 -5.13 -9.39 -3.74
N ALA A 45 -5.25 -8.28 -3.00
CA ALA A 45 -6.54 -7.65 -2.74
C ALA A 45 -7.22 -7.16 -4.03
N VAL A 46 -6.48 -6.55 -4.96
CA VAL A 46 -7.02 -6.12 -6.26
C VAL A 46 -7.50 -7.31 -7.08
N VAL A 47 -6.74 -8.41 -7.10
CA VAL A 47 -7.16 -9.65 -7.79
C VAL A 47 -8.41 -10.25 -7.16
N LEU A 48 -8.52 -10.26 -5.83
CA LEU A 48 -9.72 -10.75 -5.15
C LEU A 48 -10.95 -9.88 -5.47
N ILE A 49 -10.79 -8.56 -5.49
CA ILE A 49 -11.85 -7.61 -5.86
C ILE A 49 -12.32 -7.86 -7.30
N ASP A 50 -11.39 -8.05 -8.23
CA ASP A 50 -11.69 -8.37 -9.63
C ASP A 50 -12.40 -9.73 -9.76
N LEU A 51 -11.96 -10.73 -9.00
CA LEU A 51 -12.58 -12.07 -8.99
C LEU A 51 -14.02 -12.07 -8.45
N VAL A 52 -14.31 -11.21 -7.47
CA VAL A 52 -15.68 -11.06 -6.92
C VAL A 52 -16.63 -10.44 -7.95
N GLY A 53 -16.10 -9.65 -8.88
CA GLY A 53 -16.84 -8.96 -9.93
C GLY A 53 -17.48 -7.65 -9.44
N PRO A 54 -17.50 -6.60 -10.28
CA PRO A 54 -18.01 -5.28 -9.91
C PRO A 54 -19.50 -5.29 -9.56
N GLU A 55 -20.28 -6.23 -10.10
CA GLU A 55 -21.73 -6.31 -9.89
C GLU A 55 -22.10 -6.75 -8.47
N LYS A 56 -21.28 -7.59 -7.84
CA LYS A 56 -21.50 -7.98 -6.44
C LYS A 56 -21.08 -6.85 -5.50
N LEU A 57 -19.95 -6.22 -5.80
CA LEU A 57 -19.43 -5.10 -5.02
C LEU A 57 -20.36 -3.89 -5.08
N SER A 58 -20.94 -3.56 -6.23
CA SER A 58 -21.89 -2.45 -6.35
C SER A 58 -23.16 -2.66 -5.51
N ARG A 59 -23.71 -3.89 -5.49
CA ARG A 59 -24.86 -4.21 -4.63
C ARG A 59 -24.56 -4.07 -3.14
N TYR A 60 -23.35 -4.45 -2.71
CA TYR A 60 -22.91 -4.24 -1.33
C TYR A 60 -22.62 -2.75 -1.06
N GLY A 61 -22.03 -2.06 -2.02
CA GLY A 61 -21.75 -0.63 -1.98
C GLY A 61 -23.04 0.18 -1.82
N ASP A 62 -24.09 -0.12 -2.57
CA ASP A 62 -25.38 0.55 -2.44
C ASP A 62 -26.00 0.39 -1.05
N ARG A 63 -25.80 -0.77 -0.39
CA ARG A 63 -26.23 -0.97 1.00
C ARG A 63 -25.42 -0.13 1.97
N LEU A 64 -24.10 -0.09 1.81
CA LEU A 64 -23.19 0.71 2.63
C LEU A 64 -23.41 2.21 2.45
N VAL A 65 -23.58 2.67 1.20
CA VAL A 65 -23.85 4.07 0.88
C VAL A 65 -25.18 4.49 1.45
N ARG A 66 -26.25 3.68 1.40
CA ARG A 66 -27.52 4.01 2.09
C ARG A 66 -27.34 4.17 3.60
N LEU A 67 -26.53 3.33 4.23
CA LEU A 67 -26.21 3.46 5.65
C LEU A 67 -25.40 4.74 5.94
N MET A 68 -24.46 5.11 5.07
CA MET A 68 -23.63 6.30 5.23
C MET A 68 -24.35 7.61 4.86
N THR A 69 -25.16 7.63 3.80
CA THR A 69 -25.93 8.82 3.35
C THR A 69 -27.10 9.14 4.25
N ALA A 70 -27.57 8.20 5.07
CA ALA A 70 -28.46 8.48 6.19
C ALA A 70 -27.80 9.39 7.25
N GLN A 71 -26.48 9.57 7.23
CA GLN A 71 -25.75 10.51 8.10
C GLN A 71 -25.00 11.59 7.28
N PRO A 72 -25.47 12.86 7.24
CA PRO A 72 -24.87 13.93 6.42
C PRO A 72 -23.47 14.39 6.86
N VAL A 73 -22.92 13.84 7.95
CA VAL A 73 -21.62 14.23 8.54
C VAL A 73 -20.41 13.61 7.82
N LEU A 74 -20.59 12.57 6.99
CA LEU A 74 -19.49 11.78 6.42
C LEU A 74 -18.79 12.38 5.18
N ARG A 75 -19.38 13.37 4.50
CA ARG A 75 -18.78 14.02 3.32
C ARG A 75 -17.47 14.79 3.60
N PRO A 76 -17.35 15.63 4.65
CA PRO A 76 -16.08 16.28 4.98
C PRO A 76 -15.02 15.29 5.50
N VAL A 77 -15.44 14.15 6.06
CA VAL A 77 -14.54 13.13 6.59
C VAL A 77 -13.72 12.49 5.47
N GLY A 78 -14.34 12.18 4.32
CA GLY A 78 -13.62 11.61 3.17
C GLY A 78 -12.54 12.54 2.60
N ALA A 79 -12.85 13.83 2.49
CA ALA A 79 -11.90 14.84 2.01
C ALA A 79 -10.76 15.10 3.00
N GLY A 80 -11.08 15.17 4.30
CA GLY A 80 -10.08 15.31 5.37
C GLY A 80 -9.12 14.11 5.45
N PHE A 81 -9.63 12.90 5.23
CA PHE A 81 -8.80 11.70 5.21
C PHE A 81 -7.85 11.64 4.01
N ALA A 82 -8.33 11.96 2.79
CA ALA A 82 -7.47 12.00 1.61
C ALA A 82 -6.32 13.02 1.76
N ALA A 83 -6.62 14.22 2.26
CA ALA A 83 -5.61 15.23 2.57
C ALA A 83 -4.62 14.77 3.66
N GLY A 84 -5.13 14.12 4.72
CA GLY A 84 -4.30 13.55 5.78
C GLY A 84 -3.36 12.45 5.28
N THR A 85 -3.79 11.63 4.33
CA THR A 85 -2.99 10.54 3.76
C THR A 85 -1.82 11.07 2.93
N ILE A 86 -2.08 12.07 2.08
CA ILE A 86 -1.06 12.72 1.24
C ILE A 86 -0.04 13.45 2.12
N ALA A 87 -0.52 14.19 3.13
CA ALA A 87 0.35 14.86 4.09
C ALA A 87 1.24 13.87 4.87
N SER A 88 0.71 12.71 5.24
CA SER A 88 1.46 11.67 5.96
C SER A 88 2.56 11.04 5.11
N LEU A 89 2.27 10.74 3.83
CA LEU A 89 3.25 10.19 2.89
C LEU A 89 4.40 11.16 2.60
N LEU A 90 4.12 12.47 2.55
CA LEU A 90 5.14 13.50 2.33
C LEU A 90 6.07 13.69 3.54
N ILE A 91 5.60 13.41 4.77
CA ILE A 91 6.38 13.62 6.00
C ILE A 91 7.27 12.40 6.32
N ILE A 92 6.88 11.19 5.91
CA ILE A 92 7.69 9.96 6.10
C ILE A 92 9.08 10.06 5.43
N GLY A 93 9.25 10.90 4.39
CA GLY A 93 10.54 11.11 3.76
C GLY A 93 11.52 12.02 4.53
N VAL A 94 11.12 12.65 5.64
CA VAL A 94 11.83 13.81 6.20
C VAL A 94 12.41 13.60 7.61
N THR A 95 12.03 12.60 8.42
CA THR A 95 12.41 12.61 9.85
C THR A 95 12.81 11.27 10.49
N GLU A 96 14.08 11.17 10.92
CA GLU A 96 14.53 10.37 12.09
C GLU A 96 14.39 11.18 13.40
N PRO A 97 14.74 10.63 14.59
CA PRO A 97 14.12 9.53 15.30
C PRO A 97 13.16 10.08 16.37
N MET A 98 11.86 9.85 16.20
CA MET A 98 10.81 10.41 17.07
C MET A 98 10.49 9.53 18.28
N GLY A 99 10.21 10.17 19.42
CA GLY A 99 9.79 9.53 20.67
C GLY A 99 8.44 8.78 20.60
N ASN A 100 8.26 7.86 21.56
CA ASN A 100 7.26 6.78 21.55
C ASN A 100 5.78 7.23 21.47
N SER A 101 5.43 8.46 21.88
CA SER A 101 4.05 8.98 21.78
C SER A 101 3.71 9.54 20.41
N GLN A 102 4.66 10.19 19.74
CA GLN A 102 4.49 10.71 18.38
C GLN A 102 4.46 9.55 17.37
N ALA A 103 5.28 8.52 17.56
CA ALA A 103 5.26 7.31 16.72
C ALA A 103 3.88 6.63 16.66
N ARG A 104 3.13 6.59 17.78
CA ARG A 104 1.78 6.01 17.83
C ARG A 104 0.74 6.88 17.11
N ALA A 105 0.86 8.20 17.21
CA ALA A 105 0.03 9.12 16.44
C ALA A 105 0.28 8.96 14.94
N TRP A 106 1.55 8.84 14.54
CA TRP A 106 1.94 8.60 13.14
C TRP A 106 1.42 7.27 12.59
N LEU A 107 1.49 6.18 13.37
CA LEU A 107 0.91 4.89 12.97
C LEU A 107 -0.61 4.95 12.81
N ALA A 108 -1.31 5.70 13.68
CA ALA A 108 -2.75 5.88 13.58
C ALA A 108 -3.15 6.69 12.34
N VAL A 109 -2.42 7.77 12.04
CA VAL A 109 -2.68 8.59 10.85
C VAL A 109 -2.29 7.85 9.56
N ALA A 110 -1.16 7.14 9.54
CA ALA A 110 -0.75 6.32 8.41
C ALA A 110 -1.75 5.18 8.14
N GLY A 111 -2.17 4.46 9.19
CA GLY A 111 -3.14 3.38 9.08
C GLY A 111 -4.53 3.88 8.65
N GLY A 112 -5.00 4.97 9.25
CA GLY A 112 -6.28 5.59 8.90
C GLY A 112 -6.29 6.14 7.46
N GLY A 113 -5.23 6.86 7.07
CA GLY A 113 -5.10 7.39 5.72
C GLY A 113 -5.05 6.29 4.66
N THR A 114 -4.32 5.22 4.93
CA THR A 114 -4.22 4.08 4.00
C THR A 114 -5.59 3.41 3.81
N ALA A 115 -6.34 3.19 4.90
CA ALA A 115 -7.68 2.61 4.80
C ALA A 115 -8.64 3.49 3.98
N ALA A 116 -8.64 4.82 4.20
CA ALA A 116 -9.50 5.72 3.45
C ALA A 116 -9.09 5.87 1.97
N PHE A 117 -7.79 5.90 1.69
CA PHE A 117 -7.26 5.90 0.33
C PHE A 117 -7.64 4.63 -0.44
N LEU A 118 -7.58 3.47 0.22
CA LEU A 118 -8.06 2.21 -0.36
C LEU A 118 -9.56 2.27 -0.66
N VAL A 119 -10.38 2.77 0.27
CA VAL A 119 -11.83 2.93 0.04
C VAL A 119 -12.10 3.88 -1.14
N PHE A 120 -11.36 4.99 -1.24
CA PHE A 120 -11.49 5.93 -2.35
C PHE A 120 -11.10 5.30 -3.70
N ILE A 121 -9.95 4.61 -3.76
CA ILE A 121 -9.50 3.91 -4.97
C ILE A 121 -10.51 2.85 -5.38
N ILE A 122 -11.03 2.06 -4.43
CA ILE A 122 -12.04 1.03 -4.71
C ILE A 122 -13.32 1.68 -5.25
N GLY A 123 -13.78 2.78 -4.63
CA GLY A 123 -14.95 3.51 -5.09
C GLY A 123 -14.79 4.10 -6.49
N PHE A 124 -13.61 4.63 -6.81
CA PHE A 124 -13.28 5.15 -8.15
C PHE A 124 -13.18 4.03 -9.19
N ALA A 125 -12.48 2.94 -8.85
CA ALA A 125 -12.30 1.78 -9.71
C ALA A 125 -13.63 1.14 -10.12
N LEU A 126 -14.61 1.10 -9.22
CA LEU A 126 -15.94 0.55 -9.47
C LEU A 126 -16.79 1.39 -10.45
N GLN A 127 -16.47 2.68 -10.66
CA GLN A 127 -17.24 3.55 -11.55
C GLN A 127 -16.84 3.42 -13.03
N HIS A 128 -15.67 2.85 -13.33
CA HIS A 128 -15.14 2.77 -14.69
C HIS A 128 -14.91 1.30 -15.11
N PRO A 129 -15.79 0.69 -15.93
CA PRO A 129 -15.66 -0.72 -16.31
C PRO A 129 -14.36 -1.03 -17.08
N ASN A 130 -13.84 -0.07 -17.85
CA ASN A 130 -12.55 -0.21 -18.54
C ASN A 130 -11.35 -0.23 -17.57
N PHE A 131 -11.52 0.26 -16.34
CA PHE A 131 -10.48 0.28 -15.32
C PHE A 131 -10.17 -1.12 -14.81
N ALA A 132 -11.12 -2.06 -14.84
CA ALA A 132 -10.91 -3.43 -14.36
C ALA A 132 -9.78 -4.13 -15.13
N SER A 133 -9.77 -4.01 -16.46
CA SER A 133 -8.72 -4.60 -17.31
C SER A 133 -7.34 -4.01 -17.01
N VAL A 134 -7.25 -2.68 -16.83
CA VAL A 134 -5.99 -2.01 -16.49
C VAL A 134 -5.53 -2.39 -15.09
N ALA A 135 -6.44 -2.38 -14.12
CA ALA A 135 -6.18 -2.74 -12.73
C ALA A 135 -5.64 -4.17 -12.61
N ARG A 136 -6.11 -5.11 -13.45
CA ARG A 136 -5.61 -6.48 -13.50
C ARG A 136 -4.15 -6.54 -13.96
N TRP A 137 -3.79 -5.82 -15.02
CA TRP A 137 -2.39 -5.78 -15.47
C TRP A 137 -1.49 -5.07 -14.46
N VAL A 138 -1.98 -4.00 -13.85
CA VAL A 138 -1.28 -3.29 -12.78
C VAL A 138 -1.09 -4.18 -11.56
N SER A 139 -2.09 -4.98 -11.15
CA SER A 139 -1.96 -5.88 -10.00
C SER A 139 -0.94 -6.98 -10.26
N VAL A 140 -0.88 -7.54 -11.47
CA VAL A 140 0.17 -8.48 -11.86
C VAL A 140 1.55 -7.82 -11.75
N GLY A 141 1.71 -6.59 -12.26
CA GLY A 141 2.95 -5.83 -12.12
C GLY A 141 3.34 -5.60 -10.66
N LEU A 142 2.40 -5.15 -9.83
CA LEU A 142 2.60 -4.94 -8.39
C LEU A 142 2.96 -6.23 -7.66
N LEU A 143 2.34 -7.36 -8.04
CA LEU A 143 2.63 -8.66 -7.47
C LEU A 143 4.07 -9.08 -7.77
N LEU A 144 4.50 -8.94 -9.03
CA LEU A 144 5.86 -9.31 -9.45
C LEU A 144 6.90 -8.43 -8.78
N ILE A 145 6.69 -7.11 -8.75
CA ILE A 145 7.58 -6.16 -8.08
C ILE A 145 7.61 -6.41 -6.57
N GLY A 146 6.44 -6.64 -5.97
CA GLY A 146 6.32 -6.92 -4.54
C GLY A 146 7.03 -8.20 -4.14
N PHE A 147 6.80 -9.27 -4.89
CA PHE A 147 7.46 -10.55 -4.70
C PHE A 147 8.98 -10.43 -4.87
N HIS A 148 9.42 -9.67 -5.88
CA HIS A 148 10.83 -9.42 -6.12
C HIS A 148 11.54 -8.75 -4.93
N PHE A 149 10.92 -7.73 -4.33
CA PHE A 149 11.49 -7.07 -3.16
C PHE A 149 11.46 -7.96 -1.90
N ASP A 150 10.43 -8.78 -1.74
CA ASP A 150 10.38 -9.76 -0.65
C ASP A 150 11.51 -10.79 -0.79
N LEU A 151 11.77 -11.23 -2.03
CA LEU A 151 12.86 -12.14 -2.38
C LEU A 151 14.25 -11.59 -2.03
N LEU A 152 14.51 -10.32 -2.36
CA LEU A 152 15.80 -9.69 -2.08
C LEU A 152 16.04 -9.46 -0.59
N ALA A 153 14.97 -9.39 0.20
CA ALA A 153 15.04 -9.16 1.65
C ALA A 153 14.97 -10.44 2.49
N SER A 154 14.69 -11.60 1.88
CA SER A 154 14.69 -12.93 2.52
C SER A 154 16.08 -13.55 2.52
#